data_AF-A0A7K9CH50-F1
#
_entry.id   AF-A0A7K9CH50-F1
#
_cell.length_a   1.000
_cell.length_b   1.000
_cell.length_c   1.000
_cell.angle_alpha   90.00
_cell.angle_beta   90.00
_cell.angle_gamma   90.00
#
_symmetry.space_group_name_H-M   'P 1'
#
loop_
_entity.id
_entity.type
_entity.pdbx_description
1 polymer ?
#
loop_
_entity_poly.entity_id
_entity_poly.type
_entity_poly.pdbx_seq_one_letter_code
_entity_poly.pdbx_strand_id
1 'polypeptide(L)'
;GVSNYSDDPQKVGKSLEPCLNWAQKEIPAEQHSQTPLYVGATTSMGQLSLTHPILPDTALAALTVALRSSPFNFQGAQILPSANKEAFNWVAVNYVLENFFKYDWRGQLVPPGKGMAAVLSVGGSSAQLTSEVEEETQALEDGVRLQLYGQTHRVYTHHCPCHGMDQLRSSLLSNLIQV
;
A
#
# COMPACT_ATOMS: atom_id res chain seq x y z
N GLY A 1 4.70 -12.59 -5.53
CA GLY A 1 4.38 -11.93 -4.26
C GLY A 1 4.47 -12.93 -3.12
N VAL A 2 4.21 -12.52 -1.87
CA VAL A 2 4.20 -13.43 -0.70
C VAL A 2 3.24 -14.60 -0.90
N SER A 3 2.15 -14.39 -1.64
CA SER A 3 1.19 -15.41 -2.06
C SER A 3 1.76 -16.57 -2.88
N ASN A 4 2.97 -16.43 -3.43
CA ASN A 4 3.62 -17.49 -4.20
C ASN A 4 4.34 -18.50 -3.28
N TYR A 5 4.39 -18.23 -1.97
CA TYR A 5 5.06 -19.07 -0.97
C TYR A 5 4.05 -19.79 -0.06
N SER A 6 2.81 -19.94 -0.53
CA SER A 6 1.73 -20.64 0.17
C SER A 6 2.12 -22.04 0.64
N ASP A 7 2.89 -22.78 -0.16
CA ASP A 7 3.31 -24.15 0.14
C ASP A 7 4.55 -24.22 1.05
N ASP A 8 5.30 -23.12 1.17
CA ASP A 8 6.50 -23.03 2.02
C ASP A 8 6.67 -21.62 2.59
N PRO A 9 5.93 -21.29 3.66
CA PRO A 9 5.95 -19.96 4.25
C PRO A 9 7.32 -19.55 4.77
N GLN A 10 8.24 -20.48 5.06
CA GLN A 10 9.58 -20.14 5.54
C GLN A 10 10.46 -19.52 4.44
N LYS A 11 10.19 -19.83 3.17
CA LYS A 11 10.89 -19.21 2.04
C LYS A 11 10.56 -17.73 1.87
N VAL A 12 9.43 -17.26 2.43
CA VAL A 12 9.06 -15.85 2.30
C VAL A 12 10.11 -14.93 2.96
N GLY A 13 10.64 -15.31 4.12
CA GLY A 13 11.63 -14.52 4.83
C GLY A 13 12.93 -14.42 4.05
N LYS A 14 13.40 -15.55 3.51
CA LYS A 14 14.60 -15.62 2.66
C LYS A 14 14.46 -14.79 1.38
N SER A 15 13.25 -14.70 0.83
CA SER A 15 13.00 -13.89 -0.37
C SER A 15 13.28 -12.39 -0.18
N LEU A 16 13.30 -11.91 1.07
CA LEU A 16 13.59 -10.51 1.39
C LEU A 16 15.08 -10.23 1.65
N GLU A 17 15.90 -11.26 1.87
CA GLU A 17 17.33 -11.10 2.15
C GLU A 17 18.07 -10.23 1.12
N PRO A 18 17.87 -10.38 -0.21
CA PRO A 18 18.53 -9.52 -1.18
C PRO A 18 18.18 -8.04 -1.01
N CYS A 19 16.91 -7.72 -0.73
CA CYS A 19 16.45 -6.35 -0.52
C CYS A 19 16.96 -5.77 0.81
N LEU A 20 16.96 -6.57 1.88
CA LEU A 20 17.48 -6.15 3.18
C LEU A 20 19.00 -5.93 3.14
N ASN A 21 19.74 -6.79 2.44
CA ASN A 21 21.18 -6.63 2.24
C ASN A 21 21.51 -5.40 1.40
N TRP A 22 20.68 -5.08 0.40
CA TRP A 22 20.82 -3.84 -0.34
C TRP A 22 20.55 -2.63 0.56
N ALA A 23 19.45 -2.62 1.32
CA ALA A 23 19.12 -1.52 2.23
C ALA A 23 20.22 -1.27 3.28
N GLN A 24 20.85 -2.32 3.80
CA GLN A 24 21.98 -2.19 4.75
C GLN A 24 23.21 -1.53 4.15
N LYS A 25 23.41 -1.64 2.84
CA LYS A 25 24.53 -0.98 2.13
C LYS A 25 24.25 0.49 1.84
N GLU A 26 22.99 0.83 1.58
CA GLU A 26 22.58 2.21 1.26
C GLU A 26 22.43 3.08 2.49
N ILE A 27 21.97 2.51 3.60
CA ILE A 27 21.78 3.26 4.86
C ILE A 27 23.10 3.23 5.65
N PRO A 28 23.59 4.38 6.15
CA PRO A 28 24.78 4.43 7.01
C PRO A 28 24.63 3.52 8.24
N ALA A 29 25.72 2.83 8.61
CA ALA A 29 25.70 1.83 9.68
C ALA A 29 25.23 2.39 11.03
N GLU A 30 25.56 3.65 11.32
CA GLU A 30 25.19 4.36 12.55
C GLU A 30 23.67 4.62 12.62
N GLN A 31 22.99 4.63 11.47
CA GLN A 31 21.56 4.88 11.36
C GLN A 31 20.71 3.60 11.31
N HIS A 32 21.33 2.42 11.18
CA HIS A 32 20.59 1.16 11.05
C HIS A 32 19.61 0.96 12.22
N SER A 33 20.09 1.07 13.46
CA SER A 33 19.29 0.86 14.67
C SER A 33 18.18 1.89 14.88
N GLN A 34 18.24 3.03 14.20
CA GLN A 34 17.24 4.10 14.28
C GLN A 34 16.26 4.07 13.11
N THR A 35 16.59 3.35 12.04
CA THR A 35 15.76 3.30 10.83
C THR A 35 14.57 2.37 11.04
N PRO A 36 13.33 2.88 11.03
CA PRO A 36 12.17 2.06 11.27
C PRO A 36 11.83 1.20 10.05
N LEU A 37 11.56 -0.08 10.28
CA LEU A 37 11.21 -1.05 9.25
C LEU A 37 9.78 -1.55 9.48
N TYR A 38 8.93 -1.35 8.47
CA TYR A 38 7.53 -1.79 8.45
C TYR A 38 7.30 -2.72 7.27
N VAL A 39 6.40 -3.70 7.44
CA VAL A 39 5.91 -4.52 6.33
C VAL A 39 4.40 -4.45 6.27
N GLY A 40 3.89 -4.00 5.12
CA GLY A 40 2.47 -3.99 4.80
C GLY A 40 2.15 -5.06 3.77
N ALA A 41 1.23 -5.96 4.08
CA ALA A 41 0.67 -6.91 3.13
C ALA A 41 -0.71 -6.44 2.65
N THR A 42 -1.01 -6.59 1.36
CA THR A 42 -2.26 -6.14 0.75
C THR A 42 -3.09 -7.33 0.24
N THR A 43 -4.33 -7.06 -0.17
CA THR A 43 -5.48 -7.96 -0.42
C THR A 43 -5.23 -9.25 -1.21
N SER A 44 -4.10 -9.45 -1.89
CA SER A 44 -3.71 -10.78 -2.37
C SER A 44 -3.54 -11.79 -1.21
N MET A 45 -3.16 -11.31 -0.02
CA MET A 45 -3.09 -12.11 1.21
C MET A 45 -4.46 -12.27 1.89
N GLY A 46 -5.39 -11.32 1.70
CA GLY A 46 -6.77 -11.45 2.23
C GLY A 46 -7.58 -12.53 1.50
N GLN A 47 -7.35 -12.71 0.19
CA GLN A 47 -7.92 -13.83 -0.56
C GLN A 47 -7.37 -15.18 -0.06
N LEU A 48 -6.10 -15.22 0.36
CA LEU A 48 -5.55 -16.36 1.10
C LEU A 48 -6.20 -16.50 2.49
N SER A 49 -6.50 -15.42 3.22
CA SER A 49 -7.22 -15.51 4.50
C SER A 49 -8.62 -16.13 4.37
N LEU A 50 -9.34 -15.84 3.28
CA LEU A 50 -10.67 -16.40 3.00
C LEU A 50 -10.63 -17.87 2.60
N THR A 51 -9.53 -18.31 1.95
CA THR A 51 -9.39 -19.67 1.43
C THR A 51 -8.59 -20.59 2.38
N HIS A 52 -7.63 -20.01 3.11
CA HIS A 52 -6.64 -20.66 3.98
C HIS A 52 -6.22 -19.70 5.12
N PRO A 53 -7.05 -19.49 6.16
CA PRO A 53 -6.80 -18.49 7.21
C PRO A 53 -5.51 -18.69 8.02
N ILE A 54 -4.94 -19.91 8.03
CA ILE A 54 -3.72 -20.27 8.78
C ILE A 54 -2.43 -19.86 8.03
N LEU A 55 -2.48 -19.75 6.71
CA LEU A 55 -1.34 -19.42 5.84
C LEU A 55 -0.83 -17.98 6.02
N PRO A 56 -1.70 -16.95 6.10
CA PRO A 56 -1.32 -15.56 6.33
C PRO A 56 -0.54 -15.38 7.64
N ASP A 57 -0.99 -16.01 8.72
CA ASP A 57 -0.36 -15.88 10.05
C ASP A 57 1.02 -16.52 10.07
N THR A 58 1.15 -17.71 9.45
CA THR A 58 2.43 -18.41 9.33
C THR A 58 3.43 -17.63 8.47
N ALA A 59 2.97 -17.04 7.36
CA ALA A 59 3.79 -16.19 6.50
C ALA A 59 4.22 -14.90 7.21
N LEU A 60 3.30 -14.24 7.93
CA LEU A 60 3.62 -13.05 8.74
C LEU A 60 4.60 -13.37 9.86
N ALA A 61 4.49 -14.53 10.49
CA ALA A 61 5.45 -14.98 11.50
C ALA A 61 6.84 -15.22 10.89
N ALA A 62 6.93 -15.90 9.74
CA ALA A 62 8.19 -16.11 9.03
C ALA A 62 8.83 -14.79 8.57
N LEU A 63 8.02 -13.84 8.08
CA LEU A 63 8.46 -12.48 7.77
C LEU A 63 8.98 -11.77 9.02
N THR A 64 8.24 -11.84 10.12
CA THR A 64 8.62 -11.20 11.39
C THR A 64 9.97 -11.71 11.89
N VAL A 65 10.23 -13.01 11.80
CA VAL A 65 11.52 -13.60 12.18
C VAL A 65 12.66 -13.04 11.32
N ALA A 66 12.50 -13.05 9.99
CA ALA A 66 13.52 -12.55 9.07
C ALA A 66 13.80 -11.04 9.23
N LEU A 67 12.76 -10.25 9.49
CA LEU A 67 12.88 -8.79 9.66
C LEU A 67 13.48 -8.42 11.01
N ARG A 68 13.17 -9.17 12.08
CA ARG A 68 13.80 -9.00 13.40
C ARG A 68 15.28 -9.36 13.42
N SER A 69 15.74 -10.25 12.53
CA SER A 69 17.17 -10.53 12.38
C SER A 69 17.94 -9.45 11.61
N SER A 70 17.24 -8.47 11.01
CA SER A 70 17.90 -7.33 10.35
C SER A 70 18.43 -6.31 11.38
N PRO A 71 19.42 -5.48 11.02
CA PRO A 71 19.95 -4.45 11.92
C PRO A 71 19.02 -3.24 12.08
N PHE A 72 17.88 -3.23 11.38
CA PHE A 72 16.90 -2.15 11.39
C PHE A 72 15.94 -2.27 12.58
N ASN A 73 15.35 -1.13 12.95
CA ASN A 73 14.33 -1.08 13.99
C ASN A 73 12.99 -1.59 13.45
N PHE A 74 12.76 -2.91 13.52
CA PHE A 74 11.52 -3.50 13.07
C PHE A 74 10.33 -3.13 13.96
N GLN A 75 9.34 -2.46 13.37
CA GLN A 75 8.17 -1.93 14.07
C GLN A 75 6.93 -2.81 13.93
N GLY A 76 6.84 -3.62 12.88
CA GLY A 76 5.74 -4.57 12.72
C GLY A 76 5.47 -4.99 11.29
N ALA A 77 4.76 -6.12 11.16
CA ALA A 77 4.20 -6.61 9.92
C ALA A 77 2.69 -6.68 10.09
N GLN A 78 1.94 -6.06 9.17
CA GLN A 78 0.48 -6.00 9.25
C GLN A 78 -0.18 -6.22 7.89
N ILE A 79 -1.36 -6.84 7.90
CA ILE A 79 -2.25 -6.85 6.75
C ILE A 79 -3.00 -5.53 6.76
N LEU A 80 -2.80 -4.73 5.70
CA LEU A 80 -3.47 -3.45 5.53
C LEU A 80 -4.86 -3.69 4.92
N PRO A 81 -5.94 -3.19 5.56
CA PRO A 81 -7.23 -3.09 4.90
C PRO A 81 -7.12 -2.33 3.59
N SER A 82 -7.85 -2.74 2.55
CA SER A 82 -7.72 -2.15 1.21
C SER A 82 -8.02 -0.65 1.21
N ALA A 83 -9.01 -0.19 1.97
CA ALA A 83 -9.33 1.23 2.12
C ALA A 83 -8.15 2.03 2.71
N ASN A 84 -7.47 1.50 3.72
CA ASN A 84 -6.29 2.14 4.32
C ASN A 84 -5.12 2.20 3.32
N LYS A 85 -4.88 1.11 2.58
CA LYS A 85 -3.83 1.07 1.56
C LYS A 85 -4.01 2.18 0.51
N GLU A 86 -5.21 2.33 -0.02
CA GLU A 86 -5.47 3.35 -1.05
C GLU A 86 -5.48 4.77 -0.46
N ALA A 87 -5.97 4.95 0.77
CA ALA A 87 -5.83 6.22 1.48
C ALA A 87 -4.36 6.62 1.68
N PHE A 88 -3.47 5.68 2.07
CA PHE A 88 -2.03 5.95 2.17
C PHE A 88 -1.42 6.34 0.82
N ASN A 89 -1.83 5.68 -0.27
CA ASN A 89 -1.38 6.02 -1.62
C ASN A 89 -1.81 7.44 -2.01
N TRP A 90 -3.06 7.80 -1.73
CA TRP A 90 -3.60 9.15 -1.94
C TRP A 90 -2.83 10.20 -1.13
N VAL A 91 -2.50 9.91 0.13
CA VAL A 91 -1.66 10.78 0.97
C VAL A 91 -0.27 10.93 0.37
N ALA A 92 0.38 9.83 -0.05
CA ALA A 92 1.73 9.88 -0.60
C ALA A 92 1.80 10.76 -1.87
N VAL A 93 0.83 10.60 -2.79
CA VAL A 93 0.76 11.40 -4.01
C VAL A 93 0.55 12.88 -3.67
N ASN A 94 -0.44 13.20 -2.83
CA ASN A 94 -0.72 14.60 -2.48
C ASN A 94 0.39 15.25 -1.63
N TYR A 95 1.15 14.47 -0.87
CA TYR A 95 2.33 14.93 -0.15
C TYR A 95 3.47 15.29 -1.11
N VAL A 96 3.81 14.41 -2.05
CA VAL A 96 4.87 14.65 -3.05
C VAL A 96 4.51 15.82 -3.97
N LEU A 97 3.22 16.01 -4.26
CA LEU A 97 2.73 17.12 -5.08
C LEU A 97 2.59 18.45 -4.31
N GLU A 98 2.92 18.48 -3.01
CA GLU A 98 2.77 19.66 -2.15
C GLU A 98 1.33 20.21 -2.11
N ASN A 99 0.33 19.33 -2.25
CA ASN A 99 -1.08 19.73 -2.26
C ASN A 99 -1.64 20.00 -0.85
N PHE A 100 -1.03 19.40 0.19
CA PHE A 100 -1.42 19.67 1.59
C PHE A 100 -0.92 21.01 2.09
N PHE A 101 0.31 21.35 1.75
CA PHE A 101 0.98 22.57 2.14
C PHE A 101 2.10 22.85 1.14
N LYS A 102 2.34 24.13 0.88
CA LYS A 102 3.44 24.58 0.04
C LYS A 102 4.10 25.78 0.69
N TYR A 103 5.42 25.81 0.67
CA TYR A 103 6.20 26.96 1.12
C TYR A 103 6.75 27.70 -0.09
N ASP A 104 6.76 29.03 -0.03
CA ASP A 104 7.51 29.84 -0.98
C ASP A 104 9.02 29.83 -0.65
N TRP A 105 9.81 30.48 -1.50
CA TRP A 105 11.26 30.62 -1.31
C TRP A 105 11.65 31.41 -0.04
N ARG A 106 10.70 32.11 0.59
CA ARG A 106 10.88 32.84 1.86
C ARG A 106 10.48 31.98 3.06
N GLY A 107 10.03 30.74 2.84
CA GLY A 107 9.54 29.86 3.89
C GLY A 107 8.15 30.22 4.40
N GLN A 108 7.36 31.00 3.64
CA GLN A 108 5.98 31.33 3.99
C GLN A 108 5.02 30.30 3.40
N LEU A 109 4.04 29.88 4.21
CA LEU A 109 2.98 28.99 3.75
C LEU A 109 2.12 29.72 2.71
N VAL A 110 2.07 29.17 1.50
CA VAL A 110 1.20 29.67 0.43
C VAL A 110 0.01 28.73 0.27
N PRO A 111 -1.18 29.26 -0.10
CA PRO A 111 -2.33 28.42 -0.38
C PRO A 111 -1.98 27.41 -1.48
N PRO A 112 -2.32 26.12 -1.31
CA PRO A 112 -2.15 25.14 -2.37
C PRO A 112 -2.99 25.57 -3.58
N GLY A 113 -2.32 25.92 -4.68
CA GLY A 113 -2.98 26.46 -5.87
C GLY A 113 -3.68 25.41 -6.73
N LYS A 114 -3.50 24.12 -6.43
CA LYS A 114 -4.15 22.97 -7.08
C LYS A 114 -4.90 22.21 -5.99
N GLY A 115 -6.18 21.91 -6.21
CA GLY A 115 -6.95 21.05 -5.31
C GLY A 115 -6.33 19.65 -5.18
N MET A 116 -6.89 18.82 -4.31
CA MET A 116 -6.34 17.48 -4.09
C MET A 116 -6.43 16.63 -5.36
N ALA A 117 -5.33 15.96 -5.68
CA ALA A 117 -5.27 15.03 -6.80
C ALA A 117 -6.05 13.76 -6.47
N ALA A 118 -6.81 13.26 -7.44
CA ALA A 118 -7.32 11.89 -7.43
C ALA A 118 -6.20 10.92 -7.86
N VAL A 119 -6.21 9.72 -7.30
CA VAL A 119 -5.23 8.67 -7.57
C VAL A 119 -5.92 7.47 -8.19
N LEU A 120 -5.48 7.09 -9.38
CA LEU A 120 -5.87 5.84 -10.04
C LEU A 120 -4.77 4.80 -9.83
N SER A 121 -5.08 3.73 -9.11
CA SER A 121 -4.21 2.58 -8.86
C SER A 121 -4.73 1.39 -9.69
N VAL A 122 -3.85 0.75 -10.45
CA VAL A 122 -4.21 -0.42 -11.27
C VAL A 122 -3.32 -1.58 -10.85
N GLY A 123 -3.93 -2.58 -10.20
CA GLY A 123 -3.27 -3.82 -9.81
C GLY A 123 -3.46 -4.93 -10.85
N GLY A 124 -3.08 -6.16 -10.48
CA GLY A 124 -3.27 -7.34 -11.33
C GLY A 124 -4.74 -7.73 -11.50
N SER A 125 -5.53 -7.74 -10.42
CA SER A 125 -6.93 -8.21 -10.43
C SER A 125 -7.99 -7.10 -10.41
N SER A 126 -7.64 -5.89 -9.99
CA SER A 126 -8.58 -4.79 -9.79
C SER A 126 -7.92 -3.44 -10.02
N ALA A 127 -8.75 -2.42 -10.21
CA ALA A 127 -8.35 -1.02 -10.18
C ALA A 127 -9.09 -0.28 -9.05
N GLN A 128 -8.52 0.83 -8.60
CA GLN A 128 -9.04 1.67 -7.53
C GLN A 128 -8.90 3.14 -7.92
N LEU A 129 -9.97 3.91 -7.74
CA LEU A 129 -9.94 5.37 -7.89
C LEU A 129 -10.17 6.00 -6.52
N THR A 130 -9.18 6.75 -6.03
CA THR A 130 -9.22 7.37 -4.71
C THR A 130 -9.19 8.89 -4.82
N SER A 131 -10.16 9.56 -4.22
CA SER A 131 -10.30 11.02 -4.28
C SER A 131 -10.87 11.60 -3.00
N GLU A 132 -10.65 12.90 -2.80
CA GLU A 132 -11.35 13.66 -1.76
C GLU A 132 -12.81 13.92 -2.20
N VAL A 133 -13.73 13.93 -1.24
CA VAL A 133 -15.15 14.23 -1.45
C VAL A 133 -15.60 15.36 -0.52
N GLU A 134 -16.38 16.30 -1.06
CA GLU A 134 -16.82 17.50 -0.34
C GLU A 134 -18.03 17.25 0.58
N GLU A 135 -18.96 16.37 0.20
CA GLU A 135 -20.20 16.14 0.95
C GLU A 135 -20.18 14.89 1.85
N GLU A 136 -21.06 14.91 2.85
CA GLU A 136 -21.62 13.71 3.48
C GLU A 136 -22.48 12.97 2.44
N THR A 137 -21.87 12.38 1.42
CA THR A 137 -22.55 11.35 0.63
C THR A 137 -22.84 10.20 1.59
N GLN A 138 -24.09 10.13 2.04
CA GLN A 138 -24.64 9.32 3.15
C GLN A 138 -24.53 7.79 2.97
N ALA A 139 -23.66 7.29 2.09
CA ALA A 139 -23.72 5.91 1.62
C ALA A 139 -22.36 5.28 1.24
N LEU A 140 -21.25 5.71 1.84
CA LEU A 140 -19.93 5.12 1.55
C LEU A 140 -19.37 4.46 2.80
N GLU A 141 -19.73 3.19 3.02
CA GLU A 141 -19.17 2.32 4.09
C GLU A 141 -17.63 2.25 4.04
N ASP A 142 -17.03 2.57 2.88
CA ASP A 142 -15.59 2.48 2.61
C ASP A 142 -14.82 3.83 2.63
N GLY A 143 -15.43 4.90 3.15
CA GLY A 143 -14.76 6.21 3.29
C GLY A 143 -13.78 6.28 4.47
N VAL A 144 -12.61 6.89 4.27
CA VAL A 144 -11.60 7.14 5.33
C VAL A 144 -11.56 8.62 5.69
N ARG A 145 -11.66 8.94 6.98
CA ARG A 145 -11.48 10.30 7.50
C ARG A 145 -10.05 10.47 8.01
N LEU A 146 -9.32 11.42 7.44
CA LEU A 146 -7.93 11.73 7.80
C LEU A 146 -7.83 13.14 8.39
N GLN A 147 -7.04 13.31 9.44
CA GLN A 147 -6.64 14.63 9.93
C GLN A 147 -5.17 14.85 9.58
N LEU A 148 -4.91 15.74 8.62
CA LEU A 148 -3.57 16.02 8.11
C LEU A 148 -3.34 17.52 8.14
N TYR A 149 -2.24 17.95 8.77
CA TYR A 149 -1.84 19.37 8.81
C TYR A 149 -2.92 20.34 9.31
N GLY A 150 -3.76 19.88 10.25
CA GLY A 150 -4.86 20.69 10.82
C GLY A 150 -6.13 20.73 9.96
N GLN A 151 -6.16 20.05 8.80
CA GLN A 151 -7.33 19.91 7.95
C GLN A 151 -7.92 18.51 8.04
N THR A 152 -9.24 18.40 7.88
CA THR A 152 -9.93 17.11 7.82
C THR A 152 -10.21 16.79 6.36
N HIS A 153 -9.63 15.69 5.89
CA HIS A 153 -9.83 15.17 4.53
C HIS A 153 -10.75 13.95 4.59
N ARG A 154 -11.78 13.94 3.75
CA ARG A 154 -12.68 12.79 3.58
C ARG A 154 -12.30 12.12 2.27
N VAL A 155 -11.63 10.98 2.37
CA VAL A 155 -11.09 10.26 1.22
C VAL A 155 -11.97 9.06 0.93
N TYR A 156 -12.45 8.97 -0.29
CA TYR A 156 -13.23 7.85 -0.78
C TYR A 156 -12.45 7.06 -1.81
N THR A 157 -12.59 5.74 -1.78
CA THR A 157 -12.03 4.84 -2.79
C THR A 157 -13.16 4.10 -3.49
N HIS A 158 -13.30 4.33 -4.79
CA HIS A 158 -14.14 3.51 -5.64
C HIS A 158 -13.36 2.27 -6.10
N HIS A 159 -13.93 1.09 -5.86
CA HIS A 159 -13.30 -0.17 -6.22
C HIS A 159 -13.87 -0.71 -7.55
N CYS A 160 -12.99 -0.94 -8.54
CA CYS A 160 -13.34 -1.52 -9.83
C CYS A 160 -12.79 -2.96 -9.91
N PRO A 161 -13.53 -3.96 -9.42
CA PRO A 161 -13.09 -5.36 -9.51
C PRO A 161 -13.01 -5.80 -10.99
N CYS A 162 -12.15 -6.76 -11.29
CA CYS A 162 -11.92 -7.31 -12.65
C CYS A 162 -11.34 -6.34 -13.69
N HIS A 163 -11.03 -5.09 -13.31
CA HIS A 163 -10.40 -4.09 -14.18
C HIS A 163 -8.88 -4.01 -13.95
N GLY A 164 -8.29 -5.04 -13.34
CA GLY A 164 -6.84 -5.16 -13.21
C GLY A 164 -6.19 -5.67 -14.50
N MET A 165 -4.88 -5.45 -14.62
CA MET A 165 -4.11 -5.79 -15.82
C MET A 165 -4.17 -7.28 -16.20
N ASP A 166 -4.07 -8.18 -15.22
CA ASP A 166 -4.07 -9.63 -15.47
C ASP A 166 -5.46 -10.12 -15.90
N GLN A 167 -6.51 -9.55 -15.31
CA GLN A 167 -7.88 -9.87 -15.66
C GLN A 167 -8.24 -9.35 -17.05
N LEU A 168 -7.85 -8.10 -17.37
CA LEU A 168 -8.02 -7.52 -18.70
C LEU A 168 -7.27 -8.35 -19.76
N ARG A 169 -6.03 -8.76 -19.47
CA ARG A 169 -5.26 -9.64 -20.34
C ARG A 169 -5.96 -10.99 -20.55
N SER A 170 -6.45 -11.61 -19.48
CA SER A 170 -7.11 -12.92 -19.55
C SER A 170 -8.43 -12.85 -20.31
N SER A 171 -9.23 -11.79 -20.09
CA SER A 171 -10.47 -11.53 -20.82
C SER A 171 -10.21 -11.31 -22.32
N LEU A 172 -9.19 -10.51 -22.65
CA LEU A 172 -8.78 -10.28 -24.04
C LEU A 172 -8.35 -11.60 -24.71
N LEU A 173 -7.53 -12.41 -24.05
CA LEU A 173 -7.10 -13.70 -24.58
C LEU A 173 -8.29 -14.66 -24.79
N SER A 174 -9.22 -14.71 -23.83
CA SER A 174 -10.43 -15.53 -23.97
C SER A 174 -11.27 -15.12 -25.18
N ASN A 175 -11.44 -13.82 -25.41
CA ASN A 175 -12.17 -13.30 -26.57
C ASN A 175 -11.45 -13.60 -27.89
N LEU A 176 -10.11 -13.61 -27.91
CA LEU A 176 -9.32 -13.90 -29.11
C LEU A 176 -9.28 -15.40 -29.46
N ILE A 177 -9.40 -16.29 -28.47
CA ILE A 177 -9.39 -17.75 -28.66
C ILE A 177 -10.79 -18.30 -29.04
N GLN A 178 -11.86 -17.54 -28.76
CA GLN A 178 -13.22 -17.89 -29.17
C GLN A 178 -13.53 -17.62 -30.66
N VAL A 179 -12.52 -17.23 -31.44
CA VAL A 179 -12.55 -17.10 -32.92
C VAL A 179 -11.93 -18.34 -33.54
#